data_AF-A0A3B8YS12-F1
#
_entry.id   AF-A0A3B8YS12-F1
#
_cell.length_a   1.000
_cell.length_b   1.000
_cell.length_c   1.000
_cell.angle_alpha   90.00
_cell.angle_beta   90.00
_cell.angle_gamma   90.00
#
_symmetry.space_group_name_H-M   'P 1'
#
loop_
_entity.id
_entity.type
_entity.pdbx_description
1 polymer ?
#
loop_
_entity_poly.entity_id
_entity_poly.type
_entity_poly.pdbx_seq_one_letter_code
_entity_poly.pdbx_strand_id
1 'polypeptide(L)'
;METKEFNFKSFKVNGFLMLFLLLLMLGGTVFCFFGGNAGVIAGCFLALIWFVLLFGFVKLEPNEAVVMIFFGKYKGVLKETGFFWVNPFMSKKKLSMR
;
A
#
# COMPACT_ATOMS: atom_id res chain seq x y z
N MET A 1 8.81 -4.94 31.62
CA MET A 1 7.78 -5.38 30.66
C MET A 1 8.49 -5.58 29.33
N GLU A 2 8.73 -6.83 28.92
CA GLU A 2 9.36 -7.13 27.64
C GLU A 2 8.46 -6.60 26.52
N THR A 3 8.81 -5.46 25.93
CA THR A 3 8.19 -4.97 24.70
C THR A 3 8.59 -5.92 23.59
N LYS A 4 7.82 -7.00 23.44
CA LYS A 4 7.89 -7.91 22.29
C LYS A 4 7.66 -7.04 21.05
N GLU A 5 8.75 -6.59 20.45
CA GLU A 5 8.70 -5.95 19.15
C GLU A 5 8.27 -7.02 18.16
N PHE A 6 6.95 -7.10 17.94
CA PHE A 6 6.40 -7.95 16.90
C PHE A 6 6.88 -7.39 15.57
N ASN A 7 7.94 -8.02 15.05
CA ASN A 7 8.44 -7.78 13.71
C ASN A 7 7.28 -7.93 12.73
N PHE A 8 7.04 -6.92 11.89
CA PHE A 8 5.84 -6.85 11.06
C PHE A 8 5.82 -7.99 10.03
N LYS A 9 5.25 -9.13 10.42
CA LYS A 9 5.13 -10.34 9.62
C LYS A 9 3.82 -10.35 8.81
N SER A 10 3.42 -9.19 8.30
CA SER A 10 2.20 -9.05 7.50
C SER A 10 2.54 -8.47 6.13
N PHE A 11 1.65 -8.73 5.16
CA PHE A 11 1.73 -8.37 3.73
C PHE A 11 2.55 -7.10 3.45
N LYS A 12 3.86 -7.31 3.22
CA LYS A 12 4.78 -6.30 2.70
C LYS A 12 5.03 -6.67 1.25
N VAL A 13 4.64 -5.80 0.33
CA VAL A 13 4.95 -5.97 -1.10
C VAL A 13 6.04 -4.96 -1.43
N ASN A 14 7.00 -5.37 -2.26
CA ASN A 14 7.99 -4.43 -2.80
C ASN A 14 7.24 -3.31 -3.52
N GLY A 15 7.48 -2.06 -3.10
CA GLY A 15 6.78 -0.90 -3.65
C GLY A 15 7.02 -0.74 -5.15
N PHE A 16 8.20 -1.11 -5.66
CA PHE A 16 8.47 -1.07 -7.10
C PHE A 16 7.65 -2.10 -7.88
N LEU A 17 7.50 -3.31 -7.33
CA LEU A 17 6.67 -4.35 -7.93
C LEU A 17 5.21 -3.91 -7.96
N MET A 18 4.71 -3.34 -6.85
CA MET A 18 3.33 -2.84 -6.81
C MET A 18 3.12 -1.64 -7.73
N LEU A 19 4.12 -0.76 -7.88
CA LEU A 19 4.07 0.36 -8.81
C LEU A 19 3.98 -0.13 -10.27
N PHE A 20 4.75 -1.16 -10.63
CA PHE A 20 4.65 -1.79 -11.94
C PHE A 20 3.26 -2.42 -12.16
N LEU A 21 2.71 -3.12 -11.18
CA LEU A 21 1.35 -3.67 -11.24
C LEU A 21 0.29 -2.58 -11.38
N LEU A 22 0.43 -1.46 -10.66
CA LEU A 22 -0.49 -0.32 -10.78
C LEU A 22 -0.41 0.34 -12.16
N LEU A 23 0.78 0.38 -12.77
CA LEU A 23 0.93 0.89 -14.12
C LEU A 23 0.23 -0.03 -15.15
N LEU A 24 0.38 -1.34 -15.02
CA LEU A 24 -0.36 -2.31 -15.85
C LEU A 24 -1.88 -2.19 -15.65
N MET A 25 -2.32 -2.03 -14.41
CA MET A 25 -3.73 -1.88 -14.07
C MET A 25 -4.33 -0.58 -14.64
N LEU A 26 -3.54 0.51 -14.70
CA LEU A 26 -3.92 1.74 -15.39
C LEU A 26 -4.15 1.49 -16.88
N GLY A 27 -3.24 0.75 -17.55
CA GLY A 27 -3.41 0.36 -18.95
C GLY A 27 -4.69 -0.46 -19.20
N GLY A 28 -4.97 -1.43 -18.33
CA GLY A 28 -6.22 -2.20 -18.37
C GLY A 28 -7.47 -1.35 -18.16
N THR A 29 -7.39 -0.36 -17.27
CA THR A 29 -8.48 0.59 -17.01
C THR A 29 -8.78 1.44 -18.25
N VAL A 30 -7.74 1.96 -18.91
CA VAL A 30 -7.87 2.71 -20.17
C VAL A 30 -8.47 1.83 -21.28
N PHE A 31 -8.03 0.57 -21.38
CA PHE A 31 -8.59 -0.39 -22.34
C PHE A 31 -10.08 -0.63 -22.12
N CYS A 32 -10.55 -0.74 -20.87
CA CYS A 32 -11.97 -0.92 -20.55
C CYS A 32 -12.85 0.22 -21.09
N PHE A 33 -12.35 1.46 -21.18
CA PHE A 33 -13.13 2.58 -21.72
C PHE A 33 -13.48 2.42 -23.22
N PHE A 34 -12.76 1.58 -23.96
CA PHE A 34 -13.08 1.28 -25.36
C PHE A 34 -14.18 0.21 -25.53
N GLY A 35 -14.62 -0.44 -24.45
CA GLY A 35 -15.63 -1.50 -24.46
C GLY A 35 -17.10 -1.04 -24.50
N GLY A 36 -17.37 0.22 -24.84
CA GLY A 36 -18.73 0.80 -24.83
C GLY A 36 -19.29 1.03 -23.42
N ASN A 37 -20.61 1.16 -23.27
CA ASN A 37 -21.26 1.57 -22.01
C ASN A 37 -20.90 0.68 -20.81
N ALA A 38 -20.87 -0.64 -20.98
CA ALA A 38 -20.48 -1.58 -19.91
C ALA A 38 -18.99 -1.44 -19.57
N GLY A 39 -18.14 -1.20 -20.57
CA GLY A 39 -16.72 -0.94 -20.40
C GLY A 39 -16.42 0.35 -19.62
N VAL A 40 -17.21 1.41 -19.86
CA VAL A 40 -17.11 2.68 -19.12
C VAL A 40 -17.43 2.48 -17.63
N ILE A 41 -18.50 1.74 -17.30
CA ILE A 41 -18.87 1.45 -15.91
C ILE A 41 -17.76 0.65 -15.22
N ALA A 42 -17.26 -0.41 -15.88
CA ALA A 42 -16.16 -1.22 -15.36
C ALA A 42 -14.87 -0.40 -15.19
N GLY A 43 -14.54 0.45 -16.16
CA GLY A 43 -13.38 1.34 -16.14
C GLY A 43 -13.44 2.35 -15.00
N CYS A 44 -14.60 2.97 -14.76
CA CYS A 44 -14.81 3.86 -13.62
C CYS A 44 -14.60 3.15 -12.29
N PHE A 45 -15.10 1.92 -12.14
CA PHE A 45 -14.91 1.13 -10.91
C PHE A 45 -13.43 0.75 -10.71
N LEU A 46 -12.75 0.30 -11.78
CA LEU A 46 -11.33 0.00 -11.75
C LEU A 46 -10.47 1.22 -11.41
N ALA A 47 -10.81 2.39 -11.97
CA ALA A 47 -10.13 3.64 -11.70
C ALA A 47 -10.25 4.05 -10.23
N LEU A 48 -11.42 3.84 -9.62
CA LEU A 48 -11.65 4.14 -8.21
C LEU A 48 -10.80 3.23 -7.31
N ILE A 49 -10.75 1.92 -7.61
CA ILE A 49 -9.87 0.97 -6.91
C ILE A 49 -8.40 1.37 -7.07
N TRP A 50 -7.99 1.69 -8.30
CA TRP A 50 -6.63 2.12 -8.61
C TRP A 50 -6.23 3.35 -7.78
N PHE A 51 -7.12 4.35 -7.70
CA PHE A 51 -6.90 5.55 -6.90
C PHE A 51 -6.70 5.24 -5.41
N VAL A 52 -7.52 4.34 -4.84
CA VAL A 52 -7.38 3.92 -3.43
C VAL A 52 -6.05 3.20 -3.19
N LEU A 53 -5.61 2.36 -4.13
CA LEU A 53 -4.35 1.62 -4.00
C LEU A 53 -3.12 2.54 -3.96
N LEU A 54 -3.17 3.74 -4.57
CA LEU A 54 -2.06 4.70 -4.53
C LEU A 54 -1.71 5.18 -3.10
N PHE A 55 -2.68 5.24 -2.19
CA PHE A 55 -2.42 5.66 -0.80
C PHE A 55 -1.65 4.61 0.02
N GLY A 56 -1.47 3.41 -0.54
CA GLY A 56 -0.75 2.31 0.10
C GLY A 56 0.77 2.47 0.16
N PHE A 57 1.36 3.34 -0.66
CA PHE A 57 2.82 3.49 -0.71
C PHE A 57 3.43 4.07 0.57
N VAL A 58 4.61 3.54 0.92
CA VAL A 58 5.40 3.96 2.09
C VAL A 58 6.88 3.91 1.71
N LYS A 59 7.56 5.03 1.90
CA LYS A 59 9.02 5.11 1.88
C LYS A 59 9.53 5.10 3.33
N LEU A 60 10.43 4.18 3.64
CA LEU A 60 11.17 4.16 4.91
C LEU A 60 12.63 4.52 4.66
N GLU A 61 13.10 5.51 5.42
CA GLU A 61 14.50 5.93 5.43
C GLU A 61 15.30 5.24 6.54
N PRO A 62 16.64 5.16 6.43
CA PRO A 62 17.48 4.66 7.52
C PRO A 62 17.22 5.47 8.79
N ASN A 63 16.94 4.76 9.89
CA ASN A 63 16.54 5.27 11.20
C ASN A 63 15.06 5.69 11.36
N GLU A 64 14.20 5.40 10.37
CA GLU A 64 12.74 5.47 10.55
C GLU A 64 12.14 4.08 10.82
N ALA A 65 11.17 4.03 11.73
CA ALA A 65 10.31 2.88 11.93
C ALA A 65 8.84 3.30 11.73
N VAL A 66 8.03 2.44 11.11
CA VAL A 66 6.59 2.68 10.99
C VAL A 66 5.84 1.60 11.75
N VAL A 67 5.10 2.03 12.77
CA VAL A 67 4.13 1.18 13.46
C VAL A 67 2.90 1.09 12.57
N MET A 68 2.51 -0.15 12.29
CA MET A 68 1.40 -0.46 11.40
C MET A 68 0.21 -0.94 12.22
N ILE A 69 -0.91 -0.23 12.09
CA ILE A 69 -2.13 -0.46 12.85
C ILE A 69 -3.26 -0.74 11.86
N PHE A 70 -3.92 -1.89 12.00
CA PHE A 70 -5.06 -2.26 11.17
C PHE A 70 -6.33 -2.15 12.01
N PHE A 71 -7.21 -1.17 11.72
CA PHE A 71 -8.46 -0.93 12.45
C PHE A 71 -8.28 -0.97 13.99
N GLY A 72 -7.31 -0.20 14.51
CA GLY A 72 -7.03 -0.13 15.94
C GLY A 72 -6.27 -1.32 16.53
N LYS A 73 -6.03 -2.40 15.77
CA LYS A 73 -5.21 -3.53 16.21
C LYS A 73 -3.76 -3.34 15.75
N TYR A 74 -2.84 -3.38 16.70
CA TYR A 74 -1.40 -3.39 16.43
C TYR A 74 -1.02 -4.65 15.65
N LYS A 75 -0.47 -4.49 14.44
CA LYS A 75 0.01 -5.62 13.63
C LYS A 75 1.54 -5.78 13.69
N GLY A 76 2.27 -4.74 14.09
CA GLY A 76 3.72 -4.77 14.29
C GLY A 76 4.43 -3.51 13.79
N VAL A 77 5.76 -3.58 13.72
CA VAL A 77 6.62 -2.45 13.33
C VAL A 77 7.45 -2.80 12.12
N LEU A 78 7.39 -1.97 11.07
CA LEU A 78 8.27 -2.04 9.91
C LEU A 78 9.51 -1.19 10.22
N LYS A 79 10.68 -1.82 10.28
CA LYS A 79 11.99 -1.16 10.48
C LYS A 79 12.91 -1.30 9.27
N GLU A 80 12.47 -2.02 8.25
CA GLU A 80 13.27 -2.24 7.04
C GLU A 80 13.30 -0.97 6.20
N THR A 81 14.49 -0.56 5.80
CA THR A 81 14.69 0.54 4.87
C THR A 81 14.28 0.13 3.47
N GLY A 82 13.58 1.01 2.77
CA GLY A 82 13.16 0.73 1.40
C GLY A 82 11.81 1.34 1.02
N PHE A 83 11.38 0.98 -0.18
CA PHE A 83 10.09 1.38 -0.72
C PHE A 83 9.13 0.19 -0.66
N PHE A 84 8.06 0.34 0.11
CA PHE A 84 7.09 -0.70 0.34
C PHE A 84 5.70 -0.22 -0.03
N TRP A 85 4.89 -1.17 -0.47
CA TRP A 85 3.46 -0.96 -0.57
C TRP A 85 2.77 -1.74 0.54
N VAL A 86 1.90 -1.04 1.27
CA VAL A 86 1.07 -1.61 2.31
C VAL A 86 -0.39 -1.29 2.03
N ASN A 87 -1.29 -2.04 2.67
CA ASN A 87 -2.72 -1.82 2.49
C ASN A 87 -3.10 -0.35 2.85
N PRO A 88 -3.78 0.40 1.95
CA PRO A 88 -4.16 1.80 2.18
C PRO A 88 -5.08 1.99 3.39
N PHE A 89 -5.79 0.95 3.83
CA PHE A 89 -6.62 0.97 5.04
C PHE A 89 -5.83 0.76 6.34
N MET A 90 -4.51 0.60 6.28
CA MET A 90 -3.67 0.58 7.47
C MET A 90 -3.27 1.99 7.89
N SER A 91 -3.43 2.26 9.19
CA SER A 91 -2.89 3.45 9.82
C SER A 91 -1.40 3.26 10.08
N LYS A 92 -0.62 4.28 9.68
CA LYS A 92 0.85 4.26 9.68
C LYS A 92 1.32 5.32 10.65
N LYS A 93 1.91 4.92 11.78
CA LYS A 93 2.49 5.86 12.74
C LYS A 93 4.00 5.84 12.61
N LYS A 94 4.57 6.89 12.01
CA LYS A 94 6.02 7.08 11.90
C LYS A 94 6.61 7.31 13.29
N LEU A 95 7.68 6.61 13.59
CA LEU A 95 8.51 6.77 14.77
C LEU A 95 9.94 7.01 14.29
N SER A 96 10.49 8.17 14.62
CA SER A 96 11.91 8.45 14.42
C SER A 96 12.69 7.81 15.58
N MET A 97 13.74 7.07 15.27
CA MET A 97 14.62 6.43 16.27
C MET A 97 15.78 7.36 16.70
N ARG A 98 15.59 8.68 16.63
CA ARG A 98 16.57 9.70 17.02
C ARG A 98 16.28 10.21 18.43
#